data_AF-A0AAV4S124-F1
#
_entry.id   AF-A0AAV4S124-F1
#
_cell.length_a   1.000
_cell.length_b   1.000
_cell.length_c   1.000
_cell.angle_alpha   90.00
_cell.angle_beta   90.00
_cell.angle_gamma   90.00
#
_symmetry.space_group_name_H-M   'P 1'
#
loop_
_entity.id
_entity.type
_entity.pdbx_description
1 polymer ?
#
loop_
_entity_poly.entity_id
_entity_poly.type
_entity_poly.pdbx_seq_one_letter_code
_entity_poly.pdbx_strand_id
1 'polypeptide(L)'
;MRFDIHCLQHLALVKVTLTLCKLSDIKRELTWWYYSPEENINRILFTMTKVISSMDIALLLKKKLLRCFASIVFDYKMFANTLSNGIHYHRLYAAEHFRSMCWTAYGAIDAQKSVASLIRNRKIPLDGRFHLACKYCFKEDILSLWNQMPILQQDWFMHVERSDKEWVDWLAEGYTPSWPNSMEDYHFKEIFKRSFRNSTAVQNLLEMLPPEERHRCEVKLLGKKEDCITNINYFQLDTEEPNEYLHTNYAGVLMTACHWTSQMVFRDFSNRIYSLFDGDTFVSVLVSLIISVHLAWGDLTYSSLTKEFWRNSPVHLREYFREMQRDEKCREMRENADLYPEVMRVTDGRYDAPVNSAFEILDSWLADPSLINMVTNIFVKPRSAL
;
A
#
# COMPACT_ATOMS: atom_id res chain seq x y z
N MET A 1 -21.54 15.12 -5.35
CA MET A 1 -21.94 14.13 -4.31
C MET A 1 -21.41 14.53 -2.92
N ARG A 2 -22.25 14.60 -1.86
CA ARG A 2 -21.75 14.73 -0.46
C ARG A 2 -21.25 13.35 -0.03
N PHE A 3 -19.93 13.11 -0.08
CA PHE A 3 -19.37 11.95 0.60
C PHE A 3 -19.72 12.07 2.09
N ASP A 4 -20.37 11.02 2.58
CA ASP A 4 -20.84 10.93 3.95
C ASP A 4 -19.70 11.31 4.89
N ILE A 5 -19.99 12.19 5.84
CA ILE A 5 -19.09 12.53 6.94
C ILE A 5 -18.59 11.20 7.48
N HIS A 6 -17.32 10.86 7.25
CA HIS A 6 -16.70 9.68 7.85
C HIS A 6 -17.16 9.66 9.29
N CYS A 7 -17.84 8.57 9.69
CA CYS A 7 -18.64 8.63 10.91
C CYS A 7 -17.72 9.13 12.03
N LEU A 8 -18.16 10.16 12.78
CA LEU A 8 -17.32 10.80 13.81
C LEU A 8 -16.67 9.78 14.74
N GLN A 9 -17.32 8.63 14.90
CA GLN A 9 -16.78 7.43 15.55
C GLN A 9 -15.46 6.93 14.94
N HIS A 10 -15.31 6.79 13.61
CA HIS A 10 -14.07 6.37 12.97
C HIS A 10 -12.94 7.38 13.22
N LEU A 11 -13.19 8.67 13.01
CA LEU A 11 -12.19 9.71 13.26
C LEU A 11 -11.74 9.73 14.73
N ALA A 12 -12.68 9.53 15.66
CA ALA A 12 -12.37 9.39 17.08
C ALA A 12 -11.53 8.14 17.38
N LEU A 13 -11.88 6.99 16.79
CA LEU A 13 -11.13 5.74 16.92
C LEU A 13 -9.69 5.91 16.42
N VAL A 14 -9.50 6.49 15.24
CA VAL A 14 -8.18 6.78 14.67
C VAL A 14 -7.39 7.68 15.61
N LYS A 15 -7.98 8.79 16.05
CA LYS A 15 -7.29 9.74 16.94
C LYS A 15 -6.86 9.12 18.26
N VAL A 16 -7.73 8.32 18.88
CA VAL A 16 -7.40 7.58 20.11
C VAL A 16 -6.29 6.58 19.82
N THR A 17 -6.41 5.79 18.76
CA THR A 17 -5.42 4.76 18.39
C THR A 17 -4.05 5.36 18.12
N LEU A 18 -3.96 6.43 17.34
CA LEU A 18 -2.71 7.15 17.10
C LEU A 18 -2.10 7.73 18.39
N THR A 19 -2.93 8.10 19.37
CA THR A 19 -2.47 8.53 20.69
C THR A 19 -1.87 7.35 21.46
N LEU A 20 -2.50 6.17 21.41
CA LEU A 20 -1.97 4.95 22.02
C LEU A 20 -0.64 4.53 21.39
N CYS A 21 -0.48 4.69 20.08
CA CYS A 21 0.79 4.40 19.39
C CYS A 21 1.97 5.25 19.89
N LYS A 22 1.72 6.38 20.58
CA LYS A 22 2.76 7.23 21.17
C LYS A 22 3.22 6.77 22.55
N LEU A 23 2.52 5.84 23.19
CA LEU A 23 2.94 5.27 24.47
C LEU A 23 4.30 4.58 24.33
N SER A 24 5.18 4.75 25.32
CA SER A 24 6.57 4.32 25.25
C SER A 24 6.74 2.83 24.95
N ASP A 25 5.89 1.98 25.52
CA ASP A 25 5.94 0.54 25.28
C ASP A 25 5.58 0.18 23.84
N ILE A 26 4.49 0.74 23.31
CA ILE A 26 4.06 0.48 21.92
C ILE A 26 5.08 1.07 20.94
N LYS A 27 5.54 2.30 21.20
CA LYS A 27 6.59 2.95 20.42
C LYS A 27 7.87 2.14 20.40
N ARG A 28 8.25 1.54 21.54
CA ARG A 28 9.40 0.62 21.63
C ARG A 28 9.16 -0.58 20.70
N GLU A 29 8.04 -1.28 20.83
CA GLU A 29 7.78 -2.45 19.96
C GLU A 29 7.75 -2.08 18.46
N LEU A 30 7.13 -0.95 18.09
CA LEU A 30 7.13 -0.45 16.70
C LEU A 30 8.52 -0.10 16.18
N THR A 31 9.39 0.42 17.05
CA THR A 31 10.80 0.68 16.73
C THR A 31 11.57 -0.64 16.57
N TRP A 32 11.34 -1.60 17.48
CA TRP A 32 11.97 -2.91 17.45
C TRP A 32 11.57 -3.73 16.22
N TRP A 33 10.35 -3.58 15.73
CA TRP A 33 9.88 -4.29 14.54
C TRP A 33 10.75 -4.02 13.31
N TYR A 34 11.29 -2.81 13.21
CA TYR A 34 12.22 -2.46 12.14
C TYR A 34 13.51 -3.31 12.15
N TYR A 35 13.94 -3.75 13.34
CA TYR A 35 15.15 -4.57 13.49
C TYR A 35 14.89 -6.06 13.24
N SER A 36 13.66 -6.52 13.46
CA SER A 36 13.23 -7.91 13.22
C SER A 36 11.76 -7.93 12.76
N PRO A 37 11.50 -7.78 11.44
CA PRO A 37 10.15 -7.63 10.90
C PRO A 37 9.28 -8.88 11.06
N GLU A 38 9.89 -10.07 11.04
CA GLU A 38 9.20 -11.37 11.03
C GLU A 38 8.68 -11.78 12.42
N GLU A 39 9.39 -11.42 13.49
CA GLU A 39 9.06 -11.92 14.85
C GLU A 39 8.17 -10.96 15.67
N ASN A 40 7.92 -9.75 15.20
CA ASN A 40 7.60 -8.65 16.12
C ASN A 40 6.17 -8.07 16.03
N ILE A 41 5.40 -8.35 14.97
CA ILE A 41 4.00 -7.89 14.88
C ILE A 41 3.15 -8.48 16.01
N ASN A 42 3.31 -9.77 16.30
CA ASN A 42 2.60 -10.42 17.40
C ASN A 42 2.90 -9.76 18.75
N ARG A 43 4.14 -9.30 18.98
CA ARG A 43 4.53 -8.56 20.18
C ARG A 43 3.89 -7.17 20.23
N ILE A 44 3.85 -6.46 19.11
CA ILE A 44 3.17 -5.16 18.99
C ILE A 44 1.67 -5.33 19.31
N LEU A 45 0.99 -6.28 18.66
CA LEU A 45 -0.42 -6.56 18.87
C LEU A 45 -0.71 -7.04 20.30
N PHE A 46 0.14 -7.89 20.87
CA PHE A 46 0.02 -8.34 22.25
C PHE A 46 0.15 -7.17 23.23
N THR A 47 1.15 -6.32 23.05
CA THR A 47 1.38 -5.13 23.90
C THR A 47 0.19 -4.18 23.82
N MET A 48 -0.32 -3.91 22.62
CA MET A 48 -1.51 -3.08 22.47
C MET A 48 -2.76 -3.74 23.07
N THR A 49 -2.93 -5.05 22.91
CA THR A 49 -4.03 -5.79 23.53
C THR A 49 -4.01 -5.66 25.04
N LYS A 50 -2.84 -5.75 25.66
CA LYS A 50 -2.67 -5.53 27.10
C LYS A 50 -3.08 -4.11 27.50
N VAL A 51 -2.59 -3.09 26.77
CA VAL A 51 -2.90 -1.67 27.02
C VAL A 51 -4.39 -1.37 26.88
N ILE A 52 -5.03 -1.84 25.81
CA ILE A 52 -6.47 -1.62 25.58
C ILE A 52 -7.31 -2.42 26.58
N SER A 53 -6.88 -3.63 26.96
CA SER A 53 -7.60 -4.46 27.92
C SER A 53 -7.65 -3.83 29.32
N SER A 54 -6.60 -3.11 29.71
CA SER A 54 -6.54 -2.41 31.00
C SER A 54 -7.37 -1.11 31.04
N MET A 55 -7.88 -0.62 29.92
CA MET A 55 -8.72 0.58 29.90
C MET A 55 -10.12 0.27 30.44
N ASP A 56 -10.68 1.20 31.21
CA ASP A 56 -12.07 1.12 31.68
C ASP A 56 -13.04 1.65 30.61
N ILE A 57 -13.23 0.86 29.56
CA ILE A 57 -14.13 1.16 28.44
C ILE A 57 -14.90 -0.08 28.02
N ALA A 58 -16.05 0.13 27.36
CA ALA A 58 -16.90 -0.95 26.88
C ALA A 58 -16.14 -1.94 25.98
N LEU A 59 -16.42 -3.24 26.13
CA LEU A 59 -15.77 -4.33 25.38
C LEU A 59 -15.86 -4.13 23.86
N LEU A 60 -16.99 -3.63 23.37
CA LEU A 60 -17.18 -3.34 21.95
C LEU A 60 -16.18 -2.26 21.45
N LEU A 61 -15.91 -1.25 22.27
CA LEU A 61 -14.96 -0.19 21.93
C LEU A 61 -13.52 -0.73 21.93
N LYS A 62 -13.16 -1.59 22.89
CA LYS A 62 -11.86 -2.30 22.90
C LYS A 62 -11.63 -3.05 21.59
N LYS A 63 -12.62 -3.81 21.13
CA LYS A 63 -12.56 -4.54 19.85
C LYS A 63 -12.37 -3.60 18.65
N LYS A 64 -13.08 -2.46 18.62
CA LYS A 64 -12.94 -1.46 17.55
C LYS A 64 -11.56 -0.79 17.54
N LEU A 65 -11.02 -0.45 18.71
CA LEU A 65 -9.67 0.13 18.84
C LEU A 65 -8.60 -0.85 18.39
N LEU A 66 -8.70 -2.14 18.77
CA LEU A 66 -7.76 -3.16 18.33
C LEU A 66 -7.73 -3.34 16.80
N ARG A 67 -8.90 -3.31 16.16
CA ARG A 67 -8.99 -3.35 14.69
C ARG A 67 -8.33 -2.13 14.06
N CYS A 68 -8.69 -0.93 14.53
CA CYS A 68 -8.09 0.32 14.03
C CYS A 68 -6.56 0.32 14.20
N PHE A 69 -6.07 -0.23 15.31
CA PHE A 69 -4.63 -0.38 15.54
C PHE A 69 -3.97 -1.34 14.57
N ALA A 70 -4.57 -2.50 14.31
CA ALA A 70 -4.05 -3.46 13.35
C ALA A 70 -3.87 -2.82 11.97
N SER A 71 -4.87 -2.04 11.50
CA SER A 71 -4.78 -1.31 10.22
C SER A 71 -3.66 -0.24 10.24
N ILE A 72 -3.50 0.51 11.32
CA ILE A 72 -2.41 1.49 11.48
C ILE A 72 -1.03 0.83 11.47
N VAL A 73 -0.87 -0.32 12.14
CA VAL A 73 0.39 -1.09 12.15
C VAL A 73 0.68 -1.64 10.76
N PHE A 74 -0.35 -2.10 10.05
CA PHE A 74 -0.22 -2.58 8.69
C PHE A 74 0.26 -1.48 7.74
N ASP A 75 -0.36 -0.30 7.77
CA ASP A 75 0.08 0.86 6.98
C ASP A 75 1.51 1.27 7.30
N TYR A 76 1.84 1.29 8.60
CA TYR A 76 3.21 1.56 9.02
C TYR A 76 4.19 0.54 8.46
N LYS A 77 3.86 -0.76 8.51
CA LYS A 77 4.67 -1.82 7.95
C LYS A 77 4.86 -1.63 6.45
N MET A 78 3.77 -1.41 5.71
CA MET A 78 3.83 -1.23 4.26
C MET A 78 4.72 -0.04 3.89
N PHE A 79 4.50 1.09 4.54
CA PHE A 79 5.31 2.29 4.32
C PHE A 79 6.77 2.10 4.70
N ALA A 80 7.06 1.48 5.86
CA ALA A 80 8.40 1.21 6.32
C ALA A 80 9.14 0.23 5.39
N ASN A 81 8.45 -0.77 4.83
CA ASN A 81 9.01 -1.65 3.80
C ASN A 81 9.37 -0.86 2.54
N THR A 82 8.48 0.04 2.09
CA THR A 82 8.75 0.93 0.96
C THR A 82 9.99 1.78 1.22
N LEU A 83 10.17 2.33 2.43
CA LEU A 83 11.40 3.05 2.79
C LEU A 83 12.63 2.13 2.77
N SER A 84 12.53 0.97 3.45
CA SER A 84 13.62 0.00 3.65
C SER A 84 14.30 -0.43 2.37
N ASN A 85 13.53 -0.56 1.28
CA ASN A 85 14.02 -0.96 -0.03
C ASN A 85 14.93 0.08 -0.71
N GLY A 86 15.13 1.27 -0.12
CA GLY A 86 15.97 2.33 -0.67
C GLY A 86 17.25 2.64 0.13
N ILE A 87 17.21 2.53 1.45
CA ILE A 87 18.36 2.95 2.28
C ILE A 87 18.97 1.73 2.99
N HIS A 88 20.02 1.16 2.41
CA HIS A 88 20.79 0.06 3.04
C HIS A 88 21.31 0.40 4.46
N TYR A 89 21.35 1.69 4.84
CA TYR A 89 21.81 2.18 6.15
C TYR A 89 20.72 2.32 7.22
N HIS A 90 19.53 1.79 6.97
CA HIS A 90 18.31 2.11 7.70
C HIS A 90 18.22 1.67 9.16
N ARG A 91 18.97 0.63 9.60
CA ARG A 91 18.81 0.08 10.96
C ARG A 91 19.05 1.13 12.05
N LEU A 92 19.90 2.12 11.81
CA LEU A 92 20.21 3.15 12.82
C LEU A 92 19.12 4.22 12.94
N TYR A 93 18.25 4.38 11.94
CA TYR A 93 17.27 5.47 11.86
C TYR A 93 15.81 5.02 12.04
N ALA A 94 15.59 3.72 12.21
CA ALA A 94 14.32 3.08 12.60
C ALA A 94 13.47 3.90 13.59
N ALA A 95 14.10 4.35 14.69
CA ALA A 95 13.43 5.10 15.74
C ALA A 95 12.99 6.51 15.31
N GLU A 96 13.75 7.13 14.40
CA GLU A 96 13.43 8.45 13.85
C GLU A 96 12.35 8.35 12.77
N HIS A 97 12.24 7.22 12.06
CA HIS A 97 11.15 6.95 11.12
C HIS A 97 9.79 7.03 11.80
N PHE A 98 9.54 6.23 12.85
CA PHE A 98 8.23 6.27 13.51
C PHE A 98 7.86 7.65 14.07
N ARG A 99 8.86 8.40 14.59
CA ARG A 99 8.64 9.74 15.15
C ARG A 99 8.28 10.80 14.11
N SER A 100 8.75 10.63 12.88
CA SER A 100 8.54 11.57 11.78
C SER A 100 7.32 11.25 10.92
N MET A 101 6.65 10.11 11.17
CA MET A 101 5.42 9.75 10.47
C MET A 101 4.33 10.79 10.72
N CYS A 102 3.86 11.36 9.62
CA CYS A 102 2.71 12.23 9.57
C CYS A 102 1.50 11.36 9.23
N TRP A 103 0.46 11.43 10.05
CA TRP A 103 -0.76 10.65 9.88
C TRP A 103 -1.88 11.56 9.36
N THR A 104 -2.65 11.06 8.40
CA THR A 104 -3.90 11.68 7.97
C THR A 104 -4.96 11.58 9.08
N ALA A 105 -6.02 12.38 8.98
CA ALA A 105 -7.16 12.27 9.90
C ALA A 105 -7.86 10.89 9.85
N TYR A 106 -7.65 10.14 8.77
CA TYR A 106 -8.18 8.80 8.54
C TYR A 106 -7.26 7.70 9.03
N GLY A 107 -6.08 8.05 9.55
CA GLY A 107 -5.16 7.09 10.16
C GLY A 107 -4.24 6.37 9.17
N ALA A 108 -4.28 6.73 7.89
CA ALA A 108 -3.24 6.38 6.94
C ALA A 108 -2.03 7.31 7.07
N ILE A 109 -0.86 6.82 6.65
CA ILE A 109 0.36 7.63 6.58
C ILE A 109 0.25 8.63 5.43
N ASP A 110 0.44 9.91 5.74
CA ASP A 110 0.69 10.95 4.75
C ASP A 110 2.14 10.79 4.27
N ALA A 111 2.32 9.99 3.22
CA ALA A 111 3.63 9.63 2.69
C ALA A 111 4.42 10.88 2.28
N GLN A 112 3.79 11.85 1.62
CA GLN A 112 4.44 13.10 1.19
C GLN A 112 4.99 13.88 2.40
N LYS A 113 4.17 14.14 3.43
CA LYS A 113 4.63 14.85 4.63
C LYS A 113 5.65 14.07 5.43
N SER A 114 5.47 12.75 5.53
CA SER A 114 6.38 11.87 6.29
C SER A 114 7.76 11.83 5.64
N VAL A 115 7.83 11.66 4.32
CA VAL A 115 9.11 11.65 3.59
C VAL A 115 9.76 13.04 3.63
N ALA A 116 9.00 14.13 3.41
CA ALA A 116 9.55 15.47 3.52
C ALA A 116 10.14 15.76 4.92
N SER A 117 9.49 15.26 5.98
CA SER A 117 10.00 15.33 7.35
C SER A 117 11.31 14.55 7.53
N LEU A 118 11.40 13.35 6.95
CA LEU A 118 12.62 12.53 6.93
C LEU A 118 13.77 13.22 6.18
N ILE A 119 13.50 13.74 4.98
CA ILE A 119 14.48 14.46 4.17
C ILE A 119 15.04 15.68 4.92
N ARG A 120 14.24 16.36 5.74
CA ARG A 120 14.70 17.52 6.53
C ARG A 120 15.44 17.13 7.81
N ASN A 121 15.38 15.87 8.24
CA ASN A 121 16.01 15.40 9.46
C ASN A 121 17.52 15.24 9.28
N ARG A 122 18.31 16.20 9.79
CA ARG A 122 19.78 16.21 9.72
C ARG A 122 20.46 15.05 10.45
N LYS A 123 19.74 14.29 11.29
CA LYS A 123 20.28 13.05 11.86
C LYS A 123 20.44 11.96 10.81
N ILE A 124 19.68 12.03 9.72
CA ILE A 124 19.82 11.11 8.59
C ILE A 124 21.00 11.60 7.73
N PRO A 125 21.94 10.71 7.38
CA PRO A 125 23.06 11.01 6.48
C PRO A 125 22.61 11.66 5.18
N LEU A 126 23.49 12.51 4.62
CA LEU A 126 23.19 13.32 3.44
C LEU A 126 22.80 12.48 2.22
N ASP A 127 23.49 11.36 1.99
CA ASP A 127 23.16 10.35 0.97
C ASP A 127 21.79 9.70 1.19
N GLY A 128 21.48 9.33 2.44
CA GLY A 128 20.18 8.75 2.77
C GLY A 128 19.03 9.72 2.49
N ARG A 129 19.22 11.00 2.81
CA ARG A 129 18.25 12.06 2.50
C ARG A 129 18.13 12.31 0.99
N PHE A 130 19.26 12.36 0.28
CA PHE A 130 19.28 12.54 -1.17
C PHE A 130 18.53 11.40 -1.88
N HIS A 131 18.83 10.15 -1.51
CA HIS A 131 18.15 8.99 -2.06
C HIS A 131 16.64 9.01 -1.81
N LEU A 132 16.19 9.39 -0.61
CA LEU A 132 14.76 9.57 -0.33
C LEU A 132 14.13 10.65 -1.20
N ALA A 133 14.82 11.78 -1.38
CA ALA A 133 14.36 12.86 -2.23
C ALA A 133 14.20 12.39 -3.68
N CYS A 134 15.17 11.66 -4.24
CA CYS A 134 15.09 11.07 -5.58
C CYS A 134 13.94 10.06 -5.70
N LYS A 135 13.83 9.12 -4.76
CA LYS A 135 12.81 8.05 -4.77
C LYS A 135 11.38 8.58 -4.73
N TYR A 136 11.17 9.72 -4.05
CA TYR A 136 9.88 10.38 -3.95
C TYR A 136 9.78 11.63 -4.81
N CYS A 137 10.76 11.88 -5.68
CA CYS A 137 10.78 13.00 -6.62
C CYS A 137 10.57 14.38 -5.97
N PHE A 138 11.21 14.65 -4.83
CA PHE A 138 11.20 15.99 -4.21
C PHE A 138 12.26 16.88 -4.85
N LYS A 139 11.98 17.42 -6.04
CA LYS A 139 12.94 18.15 -6.88
C LYS A 139 13.75 19.19 -6.10
N GLU A 140 13.10 20.10 -5.37
CA GLU A 140 13.79 21.17 -4.65
C GLU A 140 14.76 20.62 -3.61
N ASP A 141 14.37 19.56 -2.90
CA ASP A 141 15.24 18.87 -1.95
C ASP A 141 16.38 18.12 -2.66
N ILE A 142 16.13 17.49 -3.82
CA ILE A 142 17.16 16.82 -4.63
C ILE A 142 18.28 17.80 -5.00
N LEU A 143 17.92 18.96 -5.57
CA LEU A 143 18.89 19.99 -5.97
C LEU A 143 19.67 20.52 -4.75
N SER A 144 18.94 20.81 -3.68
CA SER A 144 19.53 21.34 -2.43
C SER A 144 20.52 20.35 -1.81
N LEU A 145 20.17 19.07 -1.76
CA LEU A 145 21.00 18.02 -1.16
C LEU A 145 22.20 17.67 -2.05
N TRP A 146 22.03 17.64 -3.38
CA TRP A 146 23.14 17.45 -4.32
C TRP A 146 24.19 18.54 -4.15
N ASN A 147 23.78 19.81 -4.09
CA ASN A 147 24.69 20.94 -3.94
C ASN A 147 25.41 20.98 -2.57
N GLN A 148 24.83 20.36 -1.54
CA GLN A 148 25.47 20.17 -0.24
C GLN A 148 26.44 18.98 -0.21
N MET A 149 26.35 18.08 -1.18
CA MET A 149 27.09 16.83 -1.21
C MET A 149 28.55 17.06 -1.62
N PRO A 150 29.54 16.51 -0.87
CA PRO A 150 30.94 16.57 -1.26
C PRO A 150 31.17 15.93 -2.63
N ILE A 151 32.11 16.46 -3.42
CA ILE A 151 32.42 15.98 -4.77
C ILE A 151 32.72 14.47 -4.78
N LEU A 152 33.50 13.97 -3.82
CA LEU A 152 33.79 12.53 -3.71
C LEU A 152 32.53 11.67 -3.53
N GLN A 153 31.53 12.21 -2.85
CA GLN A 153 30.26 11.51 -2.65
C GLN A 153 29.37 11.61 -3.90
N GLN A 154 29.35 12.75 -4.59
CA GLN A 154 28.70 12.88 -5.90
C GLN A 154 29.31 11.91 -6.93
N ASP A 155 30.64 11.81 -6.97
CA ASP A 155 31.40 10.88 -7.80
C ASP A 155 30.99 9.43 -7.54
N TRP A 156 30.88 9.05 -6.27
CA TRP A 156 30.36 7.74 -5.90
C TRP A 156 28.93 7.50 -6.41
N PHE A 157 28.04 8.49 -6.33
CA PHE A 157 26.69 8.37 -6.89
C PHE A 157 26.68 8.20 -8.42
N MET A 158 27.61 8.81 -9.14
CA MET A 158 27.72 8.67 -10.60
C MET A 158 28.15 7.25 -11.04
N HIS A 159 28.90 6.54 -10.20
CA HIS A 159 29.50 5.25 -10.55
C HIS A 159 28.76 4.01 -10.02
N VAL A 160 27.78 4.19 -9.11
CA VAL A 160 27.01 3.06 -8.57
C VAL A 160 25.67 2.94 -9.29
N GLU A 161 25.35 1.75 -9.76
CA GLU A 161 24.03 1.45 -10.33
C GLU A 161 22.97 1.45 -9.21
N ARG A 162 22.08 2.43 -9.23
CA ARG A 162 21.03 2.62 -8.21
C ARG A 162 19.70 3.05 -8.82
N SER A 163 18.66 3.02 -8.00
CA SER A 163 17.31 3.47 -8.41
C SER A 163 17.23 4.99 -8.64
N ASP A 164 18.20 5.75 -8.15
CA ASP A 164 18.33 7.20 -8.32
C ASP A 164 19.26 7.61 -9.47
N LYS A 165 19.71 6.64 -10.29
CA LYS A 165 20.64 6.88 -11.40
C LYS A 165 20.16 7.95 -12.38
N GLU A 166 18.89 7.94 -12.77
CA GLU A 166 18.36 8.92 -13.73
C GLU A 166 18.41 10.35 -13.18
N TRP A 167 18.15 10.51 -11.89
CA TRP A 167 18.31 11.81 -11.23
C TRP A 167 19.78 12.24 -11.24
N VAL A 168 20.70 11.31 -10.93
CA VAL A 168 22.14 11.59 -10.92
C VAL A 168 22.66 11.94 -12.32
N ASP A 169 22.27 11.19 -13.35
CA ASP A 169 22.65 11.45 -14.74
C ASP A 169 22.15 12.83 -15.20
N TRP A 170 20.89 13.17 -14.88
CA TRP A 170 20.34 14.50 -15.14
C TRP A 170 21.10 15.63 -14.41
N LEU A 171 21.51 15.41 -13.16
CA LEU A 171 22.30 16.39 -12.39
C LEU A 171 23.72 16.55 -12.93
N ALA A 172 24.33 15.45 -13.40
CA ALA A 172 25.69 15.41 -13.94
C ALA A 172 25.82 16.10 -15.30
N GLU A 173 24.76 16.13 -16.10
CA GLU A 173 24.69 16.86 -17.38
C GLU A 173 24.72 18.39 -17.23
N GLY A 174 24.89 18.90 -16.00
CA GLY A 174 25.26 20.30 -15.76
C GLY A 174 24.07 21.23 -15.55
N TYR A 175 22.95 20.72 -15.03
CA TYR A 175 21.77 21.51 -14.64
C TYR A 175 21.32 22.49 -15.74
N THR A 176 20.52 22.04 -16.70
CA THR A 176 19.70 23.02 -17.42
C THR A 176 18.57 23.49 -16.48
N PRO A 177 18.39 24.80 -16.23
CA PRO A 177 17.30 25.31 -15.38
C PRO A 177 15.91 24.92 -15.90
N SER A 178 15.80 24.63 -17.18
CA SER A 178 14.62 24.06 -17.79
C SER A 178 14.53 22.57 -17.48
N TRP A 179 14.02 22.25 -16.29
CA TRP A 179 13.44 20.94 -16.00
C TRP A 179 12.56 20.49 -17.17
N PRO A 180 12.48 19.18 -17.45
CA PRO A 180 11.61 18.66 -18.50
C PRO A 180 10.20 19.27 -18.46
N ASN A 181 9.86 20.02 -19.51
CA ASN A 181 8.53 20.58 -19.70
C ASN A 181 7.60 19.61 -20.45
N SER A 182 8.08 18.38 -20.72
CA SER A 182 7.41 17.40 -21.56
C SER A 182 7.71 15.97 -21.09
N MET A 183 6.75 15.08 -21.28
CA MET A 183 6.93 13.63 -21.08
C MET A 183 7.87 12.97 -22.08
N GLU A 184 8.12 13.62 -23.22
CA GLU A 184 9.02 13.08 -24.24
C GLU A 184 10.50 13.31 -23.89
N ASP A 185 10.76 14.07 -22.83
CA ASP A 185 12.11 14.16 -22.25
C ASP A 185 12.56 12.80 -21.72
N TYR A 186 13.78 12.41 -22.09
CA TYR A 186 14.34 11.11 -21.77
C TYR A 186 14.43 10.87 -20.25
N HIS A 187 15.01 11.83 -19.50
CA HIS A 187 15.20 11.69 -18.06
C HIS A 187 13.86 11.65 -17.35
N PHE A 188 12.92 12.54 -17.70
CA PHE A 188 11.59 12.52 -17.12
C PHE A 188 10.89 11.19 -17.34
N LYS A 189 10.94 10.66 -18.56
CA LYS A 189 10.29 9.40 -18.92
C LYS A 189 10.85 8.21 -18.13
N GLU A 190 12.17 8.11 -17.98
CA GLU A 190 12.79 7.02 -17.22
C GLU A 190 12.57 7.18 -15.70
N ILE A 191 12.67 8.40 -15.15
CA ILE A 191 12.32 8.70 -13.75
C ILE A 191 10.85 8.31 -13.48
N PHE A 192 9.95 8.71 -14.37
CA PHE A 192 8.53 8.43 -14.27
C PHE A 192 8.23 6.93 -14.32
N LYS A 193 8.85 6.20 -15.26
CA LYS A 193 8.72 4.75 -15.40
C LYS A 193 9.15 4.01 -14.12
N ARG A 194 10.25 4.44 -13.50
CA ARG A 194 10.73 3.86 -12.22
C ARG A 194 9.87 4.25 -11.03
N SER A 195 9.31 5.46 -11.05
CA SER A 195 8.51 6.02 -9.96
C SER A 195 7.05 5.57 -10.00
N PHE A 196 6.62 4.91 -11.07
CA PHE A 196 5.22 4.58 -11.35
C PHE A 196 4.49 3.82 -10.23
N ARG A 197 5.21 2.99 -9.47
CA ARG A 197 4.67 2.24 -8.32
C ARG A 197 4.58 3.05 -7.02
N ASN A 198 5.16 4.25 -6.99
CA ASN A 198 5.15 5.15 -5.86
C ASN A 198 4.22 6.33 -6.17
N SER A 199 2.98 6.24 -5.71
CA SER A 199 1.94 7.26 -5.97
C SER A 199 2.35 8.67 -5.55
N THR A 200 3.12 8.81 -4.46
CA THR A 200 3.65 10.10 -4.02
C THR A 200 4.70 10.65 -4.98
N ALA A 201 5.59 9.79 -5.50
CA ALA A 201 6.57 10.19 -6.50
C ALA A 201 5.91 10.61 -7.80
N VAL A 202 4.92 9.84 -8.28
CA VAL A 202 4.13 10.18 -9.47
C VAL A 202 3.44 11.52 -9.29
N GLN A 203 2.79 11.76 -8.14
CA GLN A 203 2.14 13.04 -7.87
C GLN A 203 3.14 14.20 -7.92
N ASN A 204 4.29 14.08 -7.24
CA ASN A 204 5.31 15.12 -7.27
C ASN A 204 5.83 15.36 -8.70
N LEU A 205 6.04 14.32 -9.51
CA LEU A 205 6.45 14.46 -10.92
C LEU A 205 5.37 15.15 -11.78
N LEU A 206 4.11 14.78 -11.59
CA LEU A 206 2.98 15.43 -12.28
C LEU A 206 2.90 16.92 -11.92
N GLU A 207 3.13 17.26 -10.64
CA GLU A 207 3.17 18.64 -10.17
C GLU A 207 4.27 19.48 -10.82
N MET A 208 5.34 18.85 -11.34
CA MET A 208 6.41 19.53 -12.08
C MET A 208 6.05 19.80 -13.54
N LEU A 209 5.04 19.15 -14.10
CA LEU A 209 4.62 19.34 -15.48
C LEU A 209 3.70 20.56 -15.65
N PRO A 210 3.73 21.22 -16.83
CA PRO A 210 2.71 22.18 -17.23
C PRO A 210 1.31 21.54 -17.19
N PRO A 211 0.23 22.31 -16.94
CA PRO A 211 -1.12 21.77 -16.80
C PRO A 211 -1.58 20.88 -17.97
N GLU A 212 -1.26 21.25 -19.21
CA GLU A 212 -1.64 20.50 -20.41
C GLU A 212 -0.94 19.13 -20.49
N GLU A 213 0.37 19.09 -20.24
CA GLU A 213 1.14 17.84 -20.22
C GLU A 213 0.76 16.99 -19.01
N ARG A 214 0.54 17.60 -17.85
CA ARG A 214 0.05 16.92 -16.65
C ARG A 214 -1.26 16.18 -16.93
N HIS A 215 -2.24 16.86 -17.51
CA HIS A 215 -3.52 16.24 -17.88
C HIS A 215 -3.31 15.08 -18.87
N ARG A 216 -2.46 15.25 -19.88
CA ARG A 216 -2.11 14.18 -20.83
C ARG A 216 -1.46 12.98 -20.13
N CYS A 217 -0.61 13.22 -19.13
CA CYS A 217 -0.01 12.16 -18.31
C CYS A 217 -1.06 11.43 -17.50
N GLU A 218 -1.92 12.16 -16.79
CA GLU A 218 -3.00 11.60 -15.97
C GLU A 218 -3.89 10.69 -16.82
N VAL A 219 -4.29 11.13 -18.02
CA VAL A 219 -5.05 10.29 -18.97
C VAL A 219 -4.26 9.04 -19.37
N LYS A 220 -2.96 9.16 -19.69
CA LYS A 220 -2.10 8.01 -20.02
C LYS A 220 -1.90 7.06 -18.84
N LEU A 221 -1.83 7.57 -17.60
CA LEU A 221 -1.72 6.79 -16.37
C LEU A 221 -2.98 5.95 -16.15
N LEU A 222 -4.15 6.56 -16.31
CA LEU A 222 -5.44 5.88 -16.18
C LEU A 222 -5.61 4.73 -17.17
N GLY A 223 -5.04 4.86 -18.38
CA GLY A 223 -5.10 3.83 -19.43
C GLY A 223 -4.10 2.67 -19.27
N LYS A 224 -3.15 2.73 -18.34
CA LYS A 224 -2.22 1.62 -18.09
C LYS A 224 -2.83 0.65 -17.09
N LYS A 225 -2.94 -0.63 -17.49
CA LYS A 225 -3.53 -1.73 -16.70
C LYS A 225 -2.74 -2.09 -15.43
N GLU A 226 -1.52 -1.59 -15.26
CA GLU A 226 -0.62 -1.99 -14.19
C GLU A 226 -0.74 -1.06 -12.97
N ASP A 227 -0.98 -1.63 -11.79
CA ASP A 227 -0.64 -1.21 -10.40
C ASP A 227 -0.51 0.30 -10.07
N CYS A 228 -1.28 1.16 -10.70
CA CYS A 228 -1.31 2.57 -10.34
C CYS A 228 -2.08 2.72 -9.03
N ILE A 229 -1.39 2.77 -7.88
CA ILE A 229 -1.95 3.24 -6.59
C ILE A 229 -2.19 4.77 -6.64
N THR A 230 -2.45 5.36 -7.81
CA THR A 230 -2.71 6.79 -7.93
C THR A 230 -4.11 7.10 -7.41
N ASN A 231 -4.10 7.72 -6.24
CA ASN A 231 -5.14 8.55 -5.63
C ASN A 231 -6.56 8.35 -6.15
N ILE A 232 -7.38 7.76 -5.28
CA ILE A 232 -8.86 7.78 -5.33
C ILE A 232 -9.42 9.20 -5.57
N ASN A 233 -8.64 10.25 -5.28
CA ASN A 233 -8.99 11.63 -5.60
C ASN A 233 -9.30 11.85 -7.10
N TYR A 234 -8.71 11.09 -8.03
CA TYR A 234 -9.09 11.16 -9.45
C TYR A 234 -10.49 10.60 -9.74
N PHE A 235 -11.01 9.74 -8.86
CA PHE A 235 -12.35 9.17 -8.97
C PHE A 235 -13.41 9.99 -8.20
N GLN A 236 -13.02 11.16 -7.67
CA GLN A 236 -13.97 12.20 -7.27
C GLN A 236 -14.58 12.93 -8.47
N LEU A 237 -14.39 12.43 -9.69
CA LEU A 237 -15.16 12.84 -10.87
C LEU A 237 -16.64 12.51 -10.63
N ASP A 238 -17.34 13.52 -10.12
CA ASP A 238 -18.78 13.68 -9.97
C ASP A 238 -19.44 13.76 -11.37
N THR A 239 -19.02 12.91 -12.30
CA THR A 239 -19.56 12.89 -13.66
C THR A 239 -20.64 11.83 -13.71
N GLU A 240 -21.88 12.27 -13.87
CA GLU A 240 -23.05 11.43 -14.14
C GLU A 240 -22.89 10.58 -15.41
N GLU A 241 -21.86 10.84 -16.23
CA GLU A 241 -21.49 10.04 -17.37
C GLU A 241 -20.40 9.01 -17.03
N PRO A 242 -20.60 7.72 -17.38
CA PRO A 242 -19.53 6.73 -17.37
C PRO A 242 -18.41 7.22 -18.27
N ASN A 243 -17.35 7.74 -17.66
CA ASN A 243 -16.18 8.16 -18.40
C ASN A 243 -15.65 6.94 -19.19
N GLU A 244 -15.40 7.08 -20.50
CA GLU A 244 -14.93 6.00 -21.38
C GLU A 244 -13.71 5.26 -20.77
N TYR A 245 -12.92 5.95 -19.96
CA TYR A 245 -11.81 5.38 -19.19
C TYR A 245 -12.21 4.36 -18.12
N LEU A 246 -13.35 4.55 -17.43
CA LEU A 246 -13.84 3.58 -16.44
C LEU A 246 -14.03 2.21 -17.09
N HIS A 247 -14.49 2.16 -18.34
CA HIS A 247 -14.67 0.89 -19.06
C HIS A 247 -13.36 0.14 -19.34
N THR A 248 -12.21 0.83 -19.36
CA THR A 248 -10.93 0.22 -19.72
C THR A 248 -10.08 -0.21 -18.53
N ASN A 249 -10.31 0.35 -17.33
CA ASN A 249 -9.48 0.06 -16.15
C ASN A 249 -10.22 -0.01 -14.81
N TYR A 250 -11.53 -0.29 -14.79
CA TYR A 250 -12.33 -0.35 -13.55
C TYR A 250 -11.75 -1.30 -12.47
N ALA A 251 -11.04 -2.37 -12.88
CA ALA A 251 -10.37 -3.30 -11.97
C ALA A 251 -9.29 -2.59 -11.14
N GLY A 252 -8.37 -1.89 -11.81
CA GLY A 252 -7.29 -1.15 -11.16
C GLY A 252 -7.86 -0.07 -10.22
N VAL A 253 -8.89 0.64 -10.67
CA VAL A 253 -9.60 1.62 -9.84
C VAL A 253 -10.14 0.98 -8.57
N LEU A 254 -10.89 -0.12 -8.72
CA LEU A 254 -11.49 -0.79 -7.58
C LEU A 254 -10.40 -1.32 -6.64
N MET A 255 -9.28 -1.78 -7.19
CA MET A 255 -8.13 -2.22 -6.40
C MET A 255 -7.47 -1.09 -5.58
N THR A 256 -7.40 0.14 -6.11
CA THR A 256 -6.95 1.28 -5.29
C THR A 256 -7.93 1.58 -4.15
N ALA A 257 -9.23 1.40 -4.39
CA ALA A 257 -10.26 1.61 -3.38
C ALA A 257 -10.26 0.52 -2.28
N CYS A 258 -9.62 -0.63 -2.50
CA CYS A 258 -9.45 -1.66 -1.48
C CYS A 258 -8.67 -1.18 -0.25
N HIS A 259 -7.93 -0.06 -0.32
CA HIS A 259 -7.23 0.47 0.85
C HIS A 259 -8.19 0.69 2.04
N TRP A 260 -7.75 0.38 3.26
CA TRP A 260 -8.66 0.34 4.42
C TRP A 260 -9.31 1.68 4.75
N THR A 261 -8.65 2.80 4.43
CA THR A 261 -9.22 4.16 4.55
C THR A 261 -10.35 4.44 3.56
N SER A 262 -10.47 3.62 2.52
CA SER A 262 -11.28 3.88 1.34
C SER A 262 -12.35 2.82 1.08
N GLN A 263 -12.58 1.94 2.04
CA GLN A 263 -13.51 0.83 1.87
C GLN A 263 -14.95 1.25 1.60
N MET A 264 -15.38 2.42 2.08
CA MET A 264 -16.70 2.96 1.72
C MET A 264 -16.78 3.27 0.22
N VAL A 265 -15.74 3.93 -0.31
CA VAL A 265 -15.61 4.22 -1.74
C VAL A 265 -15.59 2.90 -2.52
N PHE A 266 -14.84 1.90 -2.05
CA PHE A 266 -14.83 0.56 -2.67
C PHE A 266 -16.24 -0.01 -2.78
N ARG A 267 -17.03 -0.02 -1.70
CA ARG A 267 -18.37 -0.62 -1.69
C ARG A 267 -19.31 0.10 -2.65
N ASP A 268 -19.34 1.43 -2.57
CA ASP A 268 -20.20 2.24 -3.41
C ASP A 268 -19.84 2.09 -4.88
N PHE A 269 -18.53 2.01 -5.17
CA PHE A 269 -18.03 1.85 -6.52
C PHE A 269 -18.26 0.44 -7.06
N SER A 270 -17.94 -0.63 -6.30
CA SER A 270 -18.14 -2.02 -6.72
C SER A 270 -19.59 -2.31 -7.10
N ASN A 271 -20.54 -1.78 -6.32
CA ASN A 271 -21.96 -1.96 -6.57
C ASN A 271 -22.42 -1.33 -7.91
N ARG A 272 -21.75 -0.28 -8.39
CA ARG A 272 -22.08 0.40 -9.64
C ARG A 272 -21.48 -0.27 -10.87
N ILE A 273 -20.35 -0.97 -10.71
CA ILE A 273 -19.56 -1.47 -11.83
C ILE A 273 -19.66 -2.99 -12.02
N TYR A 274 -20.45 -3.71 -11.23
CA TYR A 274 -20.62 -5.16 -11.40
C TYR A 274 -21.06 -5.55 -12.82
N SER A 275 -21.87 -4.72 -13.48
CA SER A 275 -22.30 -4.97 -14.86
C SER A 275 -21.17 -4.84 -15.89
N LEU A 276 -20.04 -4.24 -15.51
CA LEU A 276 -18.87 -4.09 -16.35
C LEU A 276 -17.90 -5.25 -16.21
N PHE A 277 -18.06 -6.09 -15.18
CA PHE A 277 -17.10 -7.15 -14.87
C PHE A 277 -17.29 -8.33 -15.81
N ASP A 278 -16.18 -8.74 -16.43
CA ASP A 278 -16.06 -10.12 -16.89
C ASP A 278 -15.65 -11.05 -15.73
N GLY A 279 -15.68 -12.35 -16.00
CA GLY A 279 -15.34 -13.36 -15.01
C GLY A 279 -13.91 -13.23 -14.48
N ASP A 280 -12.94 -12.99 -15.37
CA ASP A 280 -11.52 -12.84 -15.03
C ASP A 280 -11.28 -11.63 -14.12
N THR A 281 -11.89 -10.50 -14.43
CA THR A 281 -11.75 -9.27 -13.63
C THR A 281 -12.38 -9.44 -12.25
N PHE A 282 -13.55 -10.07 -12.18
CA PHE A 282 -14.17 -10.41 -10.90
C PHE A 282 -13.27 -11.28 -10.03
N VAL A 283 -12.67 -12.32 -10.61
CA VAL A 283 -11.71 -13.20 -9.93
C VAL A 283 -10.51 -12.40 -9.43
N SER A 284 -9.91 -11.56 -10.28
CA SER A 284 -8.74 -10.76 -9.94
C SER A 284 -8.97 -9.85 -8.72
N VAL A 285 -10.11 -9.15 -8.70
CA VAL A 285 -10.51 -8.29 -7.56
C VAL A 285 -10.73 -9.15 -6.31
N LEU A 286 -11.45 -10.27 -6.44
CA LEU A 286 -11.74 -11.15 -5.30
C LEU A 286 -10.46 -11.73 -4.69
N VAL A 287 -9.55 -12.24 -5.52
CA VAL A 287 -8.24 -12.76 -5.09
C VAL A 287 -7.45 -11.68 -4.38
N SER A 288 -7.43 -10.46 -4.91
CA SER A 288 -6.70 -9.37 -4.29
C SER A 288 -7.29 -8.92 -2.95
N LEU A 289 -8.62 -8.98 -2.78
CA LEU A 289 -9.27 -8.79 -1.49
C LEU A 289 -8.90 -9.90 -0.49
N ILE A 290 -8.82 -11.15 -0.93
CA ILE A 290 -8.39 -12.29 -0.07
C ILE A 290 -6.92 -12.13 0.33
N ILE A 291 -6.05 -11.77 -0.61
CA ILE A 291 -4.65 -11.44 -0.34
C ILE A 291 -4.59 -10.29 0.67
N SER A 292 -5.43 -9.27 0.52
CA SER A 292 -5.50 -8.17 1.48
C SER A 292 -5.95 -8.64 2.86
N VAL A 293 -6.91 -9.56 2.97
CA VAL A 293 -7.26 -10.23 4.24
C VAL A 293 -6.05 -10.95 4.82
N HIS A 294 -5.29 -11.66 4.00
CA HIS A 294 -4.12 -12.42 4.45
C HIS A 294 -2.98 -11.50 4.92
N LEU A 295 -2.63 -10.51 4.09
CA LEU A 295 -1.56 -9.55 4.37
C LEU A 295 -1.90 -8.65 5.55
N ALA A 296 -3.16 -8.25 5.69
CA ALA A 296 -3.66 -7.51 6.86
C ALA A 296 -3.96 -8.43 8.06
N TRP A 297 -3.44 -9.68 8.04
CA TRP A 297 -3.49 -10.64 9.16
C TRP A 297 -4.88 -10.95 9.68
N GLY A 298 -5.82 -11.17 8.77
CA GLY A 298 -7.21 -11.42 9.10
C GLY A 298 -7.94 -10.18 9.60
N ASP A 299 -7.49 -8.97 9.22
CA ASP A 299 -8.22 -7.73 9.50
C ASP A 299 -9.69 -7.95 9.17
N LEU A 300 -10.50 -7.92 10.22
CA LEU A 300 -11.94 -8.17 10.17
C LEU A 300 -12.65 -7.21 9.23
N THR A 301 -12.03 -6.05 8.97
CA THR A 301 -12.53 -5.04 8.05
C THR A 301 -12.40 -5.53 6.60
N TYR A 302 -11.22 -6.01 6.19
CA TYR A 302 -11.05 -6.66 4.88
C TYR A 302 -11.91 -7.92 4.77
N SER A 303 -11.99 -8.75 5.81
CA SER A 303 -12.84 -9.95 5.78
C SER A 303 -14.32 -9.60 5.57
N SER A 304 -14.79 -8.53 6.22
CA SER A 304 -16.16 -8.04 6.01
C SER A 304 -16.37 -7.48 4.60
N LEU A 305 -15.38 -6.76 4.07
CA LEU A 305 -15.42 -6.19 2.73
C LEU A 305 -15.48 -7.30 1.67
N THR A 306 -14.64 -8.32 1.79
CA THR A 306 -14.62 -9.47 0.87
C THR A 306 -15.94 -10.24 0.89
N LYS A 307 -16.53 -10.45 2.07
CA LYS A 307 -17.84 -11.11 2.20
C LYS A 307 -18.95 -10.30 1.56
N GLU A 308 -18.95 -8.99 1.77
CA GLU A 308 -19.94 -8.09 1.19
C GLU A 308 -19.81 -8.07 -0.34
N PHE A 309 -18.59 -7.93 -0.84
CA PHE A 309 -18.28 -7.96 -2.26
C PHE A 309 -18.71 -9.28 -2.93
N TRP A 310 -18.48 -10.43 -2.29
CA TRP A 310 -18.93 -11.73 -2.80
C TRP A 310 -20.46 -11.88 -2.75
N ARG A 311 -21.09 -11.47 -1.66
CA ARG A 311 -22.55 -11.58 -1.49
C ARG A 311 -23.30 -10.70 -2.48
N ASN A 312 -22.80 -9.51 -2.74
CA ASN A 312 -23.45 -8.52 -3.60
C ASN A 312 -23.16 -8.77 -5.09
N SER A 313 -22.22 -9.67 -5.45
CA SER A 313 -21.90 -9.92 -6.85
C SER A 313 -23.06 -10.59 -7.62
N PRO A 314 -23.15 -10.38 -8.95
CA PRO A 314 -24.06 -11.12 -9.80
C PRO A 314 -23.85 -12.65 -9.73
N VAL A 315 -24.94 -13.41 -9.90
CA VAL A 315 -24.91 -14.89 -9.86
C VAL A 315 -23.94 -15.47 -10.90
N HIS A 316 -23.97 -14.95 -12.13
CA HIS A 316 -23.12 -15.46 -13.23
C HIS A 316 -21.62 -15.29 -12.94
N LEU A 317 -21.19 -14.22 -12.24
CA LEU A 317 -19.78 -14.04 -11.86
C LEU A 317 -19.35 -15.06 -10.79
N ARG A 318 -20.25 -15.38 -9.84
CA ARG A 318 -19.98 -16.45 -8.86
C ARG A 318 -19.95 -17.84 -9.49
N GLU A 319 -20.80 -18.08 -10.48
CA GLU A 319 -20.81 -19.33 -11.24
C GLU A 319 -19.52 -19.46 -12.07
N TYR A 320 -19.13 -18.41 -12.78
CA TYR A 320 -17.84 -18.35 -13.47
C TYR A 320 -16.67 -18.67 -12.54
N PHE A 321 -16.63 -18.04 -11.36
CA PHE A 321 -15.60 -18.33 -10.37
C PHE A 321 -15.59 -19.82 -9.98
N ARG A 322 -16.76 -20.42 -9.69
CA ARG A 322 -16.88 -21.84 -9.34
C ARG A 322 -16.48 -22.78 -10.48
N GLU A 323 -16.79 -22.42 -11.73
CA GLU A 323 -16.37 -23.17 -12.91
C GLU A 323 -14.85 -23.14 -13.07
N MET A 324 -14.25 -21.96 -12.92
CA MET A 324 -12.79 -21.79 -12.89
C MET A 324 -12.15 -22.65 -11.79
N GLN A 325 -12.77 -22.78 -10.60
CA GLN A 325 -12.25 -23.68 -9.56
C GLN A 325 -12.30 -25.16 -9.94
N ARG A 326 -13.21 -25.57 -10.82
CA ARG A 326 -13.34 -26.96 -11.29
C ARG A 326 -12.38 -27.29 -12.42
N ASP A 327 -11.90 -26.28 -13.15
CA ASP A 327 -10.93 -26.43 -14.23
C ASP A 327 -9.68 -27.16 -13.71
N GLU A 328 -9.37 -28.30 -14.35
CA GLU A 328 -8.24 -29.17 -14.04
C GLU A 328 -6.92 -28.38 -14.06
N LYS A 329 -6.81 -27.38 -14.95
CA LYS A 329 -5.63 -26.52 -15.03
C LYS A 329 -5.49 -25.59 -13.83
N CYS A 330 -6.60 -25.09 -13.28
CA CYS A 330 -6.56 -24.33 -12.03
C CYS A 330 -6.22 -25.22 -10.85
N ARG A 331 -6.68 -26.48 -10.86
CA ARG A 331 -6.30 -27.48 -9.86
C ARG A 331 -4.80 -27.80 -9.93
N GLU A 332 -4.27 -28.01 -11.13
CA GLU A 332 -2.84 -28.24 -11.38
C GLU A 332 -1.99 -27.01 -10.98
N MET A 333 -2.45 -25.79 -11.26
CA MET A 333 -1.78 -24.56 -10.80
C MET A 333 -1.76 -24.43 -9.27
N ARG A 334 -2.82 -24.87 -8.58
CA ARG A 334 -2.84 -24.92 -7.11
C ARG A 334 -1.85 -25.97 -6.61
N GLU A 335 -1.93 -27.19 -7.13
CA GLU A 335 -1.07 -28.31 -6.73
C GLU A 335 0.43 -28.04 -7.00
N ASN A 336 0.72 -27.23 -8.02
CA ASN A 336 2.09 -26.85 -8.40
C ASN A 336 2.45 -25.40 -8.02
N ALA A 337 1.69 -24.71 -7.18
CA ALA A 337 1.95 -23.30 -6.86
C ALA A 337 3.35 -23.07 -6.26
N ASP A 338 3.90 -24.06 -5.57
CA ASP A 338 5.27 -24.06 -5.02
C ASP A 338 6.35 -24.14 -6.12
N LEU A 339 6.00 -24.53 -7.35
CA LEU A 339 6.88 -24.68 -8.51
C LEU A 339 6.83 -23.47 -9.47
N TYR A 340 5.89 -22.54 -9.28
CA TYR A 340 5.71 -21.35 -10.14
C TYR A 340 5.93 -20.04 -9.38
N PRO A 341 7.19 -19.70 -9.02
CA PRO A 341 7.52 -18.46 -8.31
C PRO A 341 7.15 -17.20 -9.10
N GLU A 342 6.93 -17.28 -10.42
CA GLU A 342 6.52 -16.13 -11.24
C GLU A 342 5.05 -15.74 -11.04
N VAL A 343 4.16 -16.68 -10.71
CA VAL A 343 2.78 -16.39 -10.30
C VAL A 343 2.76 -15.74 -8.91
N MET A 344 3.73 -16.09 -8.05
CA MET A 344 3.98 -15.41 -6.77
C MET A 344 4.64 -14.02 -6.90
N ARG A 345 5.22 -13.68 -8.06
CA ARG A 345 5.88 -12.37 -8.29
C ARG A 345 4.92 -11.22 -8.64
N VAL A 346 3.66 -11.52 -8.97
CA VAL A 346 2.65 -10.49 -9.32
C VAL A 346 2.37 -9.56 -8.13
N THR A 347 2.68 -9.98 -6.90
CA THR A 347 2.71 -9.13 -5.71
C THR A 347 4.15 -8.83 -5.27
N ASP A 348 4.75 -7.78 -5.83
CA ASP A 348 6.01 -7.13 -5.41
C ASP A 348 7.21 -8.05 -5.07
N GLY A 349 7.31 -9.25 -5.64
CA GLY A 349 8.47 -10.15 -5.50
C GLY A 349 8.96 -10.40 -4.06
N ARG A 350 8.08 -10.27 -3.05
CA ARG A 350 8.49 -10.13 -1.63
C ARG A 350 7.69 -10.96 -0.62
N TYR A 351 6.77 -11.82 -1.08
CA TYR A 351 6.03 -12.72 -0.19
C TYR A 351 5.78 -14.07 -0.85
N ASP A 352 6.38 -15.13 -0.30
CA ASP A 352 6.01 -16.53 -0.56
C ASP A 352 4.82 -16.91 0.34
N ALA A 353 3.69 -16.22 0.19
CA ALA A 353 2.43 -16.70 0.74
C ALA A 353 1.78 -17.55 -0.37
N PRO A 354 1.71 -18.88 -0.24
CA PRO A 354 1.21 -19.72 -1.32
C PRO A 354 -0.26 -19.32 -1.60
N VAL A 355 -0.53 -19.04 -2.87
CA VAL A 355 -1.87 -18.78 -3.43
C VAL A 355 -2.88 -19.86 -3.00
N ASN A 356 -2.40 -21.07 -2.71
CA ASN A 356 -3.17 -22.17 -2.11
C ASN A 356 -3.86 -21.80 -0.81
N SER A 357 -3.20 -21.04 0.08
CA SER A 357 -3.81 -20.59 1.34
C SER A 357 -5.00 -19.66 1.10
N ALA A 358 -4.95 -18.82 0.06
CA ALA A 358 -6.06 -17.95 -0.31
C ALA A 358 -7.25 -18.74 -0.87
N PHE A 359 -6.99 -19.76 -1.71
CA PHE A 359 -8.02 -20.64 -2.25
C PHE A 359 -8.60 -21.58 -1.19
N GLU A 360 -7.81 -22.13 -0.28
CA GLU A 360 -8.28 -22.95 0.86
C GLU A 360 -9.11 -22.12 1.85
N ILE A 361 -8.68 -20.89 2.13
CA ILE A 361 -9.46 -19.93 2.90
C ILE A 361 -10.80 -19.68 2.20
N LEU A 362 -10.79 -19.47 0.89
CA LEU A 362 -12.01 -19.24 0.13
C LEU A 362 -12.91 -20.48 0.09
N ASP A 363 -12.35 -21.67 -0.10
CA ASP A 363 -13.08 -22.94 -0.10
C ASP A 363 -13.68 -23.23 1.29
N SER A 364 -12.94 -22.91 2.37
CA SER A 364 -13.48 -22.95 3.74
C SER A 364 -14.61 -21.92 3.96
N TRP A 365 -14.52 -20.74 3.34
CA TRP A 365 -15.55 -19.69 3.40
C TRP A 365 -16.79 -20.06 2.58
N LEU A 366 -16.62 -20.77 1.46
CA LEU A 366 -17.69 -21.22 0.59
C LEU A 366 -18.40 -22.47 1.15
N ALA A 367 -17.71 -23.31 1.92
CA ALA A 367 -18.24 -24.53 2.52
C ALA A 367 -19.04 -24.31 3.81
N ASP A 368 -18.63 -23.38 4.67
CA ASP A 368 -19.38 -23.04 5.90
C ASP A 368 -19.18 -21.55 6.28
N PRO A 369 -20.21 -20.70 6.08
CA PRO A 369 -20.16 -19.29 6.46
C PRO A 369 -19.87 -19.00 7.94
N SER A 370 -19.95 -20.01 8.82
CA SER A 370 -19.77 -19.89 10.27
C SER A 370 -18.37 -20.27 10.79
N LEU A 371 -17.49 -20.87 9.96
CA LEU A 371 -16.13 -21.36 10.35
C LEU A 371 -15.07 -20.27 10.62
N ILE A 372 -15.48 -19.01 10.75
CA ILE A 372 -14.64 -17.81 10.86
C ILE A 372 -13.66 -17.84 12.06
N ASN A 373 -13.93 -18.59 13.12
CA ASN A 373 -13.04 -18.63 14.30
C ASN A 373 -11.82 -19.57 14.15
N MET A 374 -11.78 -20.42 13.13
CA MET A 374 -10.72 -21.43 12.99
C MET A 374 -9.47 -20.89 12.29
N VAL A 375 -9.61 -19.92 11.39
CA VAL A 375 -8.50 -19.27 10.67
C VAL A 375 -7.57 -18.54 11.63
N THR A 376 -8.06 -18.01 12.74
CA THR A 376 -7.22 -17.47 13.83
C THR A 376 -6.45 -18.52 14.63
N ASN A 377 -6.89 -19.78 14.68
CA ASN A 377 -6.25 -20.84 15.49
C ASN A 377 -5.18 -21.64 14.73
N ILE A 378 -5.23 -21.65 13.39
CA ILE A 378 -4.21 -22.32 12.56
C ILE A 378 -2.87 -21.56 12.60
N PHE A 379 -2.89 -20.23 12.78
CA PHE A 379 -1.69 -19.39 12.71
C PHE A 379 -1.16 -18.88 14.07
N VAL A 380 -1.80 -19.25 15.19
CA VAL A 380 -1.37 -18.90 16.57
C VAL A 380 -0.77 -20.10 17.32
N LYS A 381 -0.61 -21.27 16.69
CA LYS A 381 0.20 -22.32 17.32
C LYS A 381 1.65 -21.83 17.43
N PRO A 382 2.22 -21.73 18.64
CA PRO A 382 3.65 -21.51 18.78
C PRO A 382 4.36 -22.63 18.03
N ARG A 383 5.44 -22.33 17.29
CA ARG A 383 6.42 -23.37 16.95
C ARG A 383 6.85 -23.98 18.27
N SER A 384 6.30 -25.14 18.62
CA SER A 384 6.83 -25.94 19.71
C SER A 384 8.26 -26.29 19.33
N ALA A 385 9.19 -25.90 20.19
CA ALA A 385 10.60 -26.19 20.04
C ALA A 385 10.79 -27.69 19.79
N LEU A 386 11.39 -28.00 18.64
CA LEU A 386 12.16 -29.22 18.40
C LEU A 386 13.63 -28.84 18.44
#